data_AF-A0A140L439-F1
#
_entry.id   AF-A0A140L439-F1
#
_cell.length_a   1.000
_cell.length_b   1.000
_cell.length_c   1.000
_cell.angle_alpha   90.00
_cell.angle_beta   90.00
_cell.angle_gamma   90.00
#
_symmetry.space_group_name_H-M   'P 1'
#
loop_
_entity.id
_entity.type
_entity.pdbx_description
1 polymer ?
#
loop_
_entity_poly.entity_id
_entity_poly.type
_entity_poly.pdbx_seq_one_letter_code
_entity_poly.pdbx_strand_id
1 'polypeptide(L)'
;MIIAKLVKEGKFLNCLLPEGIYADLRNLSVARKQLINKLNSAKNKLISILDEYFPEFEEVFKNILGKAALWVLRHCPFPSMILNHTKEELAENMKKAANKRVGIKRAEKLIEAAQKSVGVKYGLKGAYIRLHSYLDEIEFLKGQLETIEKTMTNCSRR
;
A
#
# COMPACT_ATOMS: atom_id res chain seq x y z
N MET A 1 -39.98 17.05 37.79
CA MET A 1 -39.62 15.62 37.97
C MET A 1 -40.06 14.92 36.69
N ILE A 2 -39.24 14.24 35.88
CA ILE A 2 -38.20 13.25 36.18
C ILE A 2 -37.07 13.49 35.18
N ILE A 3 -35.93 14.01 35.65
CA ILE A 3 -34.69 13.98 34.90
C ILE A 3 -34.32 12.51 34.84
N ALA A 4 -34.29 11.98 33.62
CA ALA A 4 -34.01 10.60 33.32
C ALA A 4 -32.80 10.11 34.11
N LYS A 5 -33.05 9.09 34.92
CA LYS A 5 -32.12 8.37 35.77
C LYS A 5 -31.24 7.50 34.86
N LEU A 6 -30.32 8.12 34.13
CA LEU A 6 -29.37 7.43 33.24
C LEU A 6 -27.94 8.00 33.37
N VAL A 7 -27.59 8.49 34.55
CA VAL A 7 -26.23 8.93 34.91
C VAL A 7 -25.61 7.94 35.91
N LYS A 8 -25.81 6.64 35.69
CA LYS A 8 -25.22 5.61 36.56
C LYS A 8 -24.54 4.44 35.84
N GLU A 9 -24.49 4.40 34.50
CA GLU A 9 -23.73 3.37 33.77
C GLU A 9 -22.57 3.91 32.93
N GLY A 10 -22.63 5.16 32.44
CA GLY A 10 -21.55 5.72 31.61
C GLY A 10 -20.27 6.12 32.36
N LYS A 11 -20.32 6.31 33.69
CA LYS A 11 -19.15 6.68 34.50
C LYS A 11 -18.33 5.48 34.99
N PHE A 12 -18.90 4.27 34.97
CA PHE A 12 -18.21 3.09 35.50
C PHE A 12 -17.21 2.48 34.50
N LEU A 13 -17.48 2.55 33.19
CA LEU A 13 -16.49 2.12 32.19
C LEU A 13 -15.24 3.01 32.17
N ASN A 14 -15.39 4.31 32.42
CA ASN A 14 -14.27 5.25 32.44
C ASN A 14 -13.41 5.16 33.71
N CYS A 15 -13.98 4.72 34.85
CA CYS A 15 -13.24 4.61 36.12
C CYS A 15 -12.45 3.29 36.26
N LEU A 16 -12.67 2.30 35.40
CA LEU A 16 -12.03 0.97 35.49
C LEU A 16 -10.86 0.78 34.53
N LEU A 17 -10.61 1.71 33.61
CA LEU A 17 -9.41 1.68 32.78
C LEU A 17 -8.28 2.36 33.56
N PRO A 18 -7.22 1.65 33.98
CA PRO A 18 -6.07 2.31 34.59
C PRO A 18 -5.57 3.36 33.59
N GLU A 19 -5.42 4.61 34.05
CA GLU A 19 -5.13 5.78 33.20
C GLU A 19 -3.96 5.54 32.22
N GLY A 20 -3.00 4.69 32.58
CA GLY A 20 -1.91 4.23 31.72
C GLY A 20 -2.37 3.49 30.45
N ILE A 21 -3.24 2.48 30.56
CA ILE A 21 -3.67 1.69 29.39
C ILE A 21 -4.44 2.55 28.38
N TYR A 22 -5.27 3.48 28.87
CA TYR A 22 -6.00 4.40 27.99
C TYR A 22 -5.07 5.44 27.35
N ALA A 23 -4.06 5.93 28.09
CA ALA A 23 -3.04 6.82 27.54
C ALA A 23 -2.21 6.13 26.44
N ASP A 24 -1.79 4.88 26.65
CA ASP A 24 -1.10 4.06 25.65
C ASP A 24 -1.95 3.83 24.40
N LEU A 25 -3.22 3.43 24.56
CA LEU A 25 -4.15 3.25 23.44
C LEU A 25 -4.38 4.54 22.65
N ARG A 26 -4.47 5.69 23.33
CA ARG A 26 -4.59 7.00 22.68
C ARG A 26 -3.34 7.34 21.88
N ASN A 27 -2.15 7.13 22.45
CA ASN A 27 -0.88 7.36 21.77
C ASN A 27 -0.74 6.46 20.53
N LEU A 28 -1.06 5.17 20.66
CA LEU A 28 -1.06 4.23 19.54
C LEU A 28 -2.07 4.62 18.44
N SER A 29 -3.26 5.11 18.82
CA SER A 29 -4.27 5.57 17.88
C SER A 29 -3.82 6.80 17.08
N VAL A 30 -3.17 7.76 17.74
CA VAL A 30 -2.58 8.95 17.10
C VAL A 30 -1.46 8.53 16.15
N ALA A 31 -0.55 7.66 16.61
CA ALA A 31 0.54 7.14 15.80
C ALA A 31 0.03 6.38 14.56
N ARG A 32 -1.00 5.52 14.72
CA ARG A 32 -1.66 4.81 13.62
C ARG A 32 -2.18 5.79 12.57
N LYS A 33 -2.90 6.84 12.99
CA LYS A 33 -3.44 7.86 12.07
C LYS A 33 -2.32 8.58 11.30
N GLN A 34 -1.24 8.94 11.98
CA GLN A 34 -0.07 9.56 11.35
C GLN A 34 0.58 8.64 10.32
N LEU A 35 0.77 7.35 10.64
CA LEU A 35 1.33 6.39 9.71
C LEU A 35 0.44 6.15 8.49
N ILE A 36 -0.89 6.05 8.67
CA ILE A 36 -1.84 5.94 7.55
C ILE A 36 -1.72 7.15 6.61
N ASN A 37 -1.63 8.36 7.17
CA ASN A 37 -1.46 9.56 6.38
C ASN A 37 -0.15 9.53 5.58
N LYS A 38 0.96 9.16 6.21
CA LYS A 38 2.26 8.99 5.53
C LYS A 38 2.18 7.94 4.42
N LEU A 39 1.53 6.80 4.67
CA LEU A 39 1.35 5.73 3.70
C LEU A 39 0.56 6.22 2.48
N ASN A 40 -0.52 6.97 2.71
CA ASN A 40 -1.32 7.55 1.64
C ASN A 40 -0.50 8.58 0.83
N SER A 41 0.29 9.43 1.50
CA SER A 41 1.19 10.36 0.80
C SER A 41 2.22 9.62 -0.06
N ALA A 42 2.86 8.57 0.47
CA ALA A 42 3.83 7.76 -0.28
C ALA A 42 3.17 7.07 -1.49
N LYS A 43 1.97 6.51 -1.31
CA LYS A 43 1.17 5.93 -2.38
C LYS A 43 0.83 6.96 -3.45
N ASN A 44 0.43 8.17 -3.08
CA ASN A 44 0.10 9.22 -4.04
C ASN A 44 1.33 9.66 -4.84
N LYS A 45 2.51 9.74 -4.21
CA LYS A 45 3.78 10.01 -4.91
C LYS A 45 4.14 8.89 -5.90
N LEU A 46 3.90 7.63 -5.53
CA LEU A 46 4.09 6.49 -6.44
C LEU A 46 3.13 6.58 -7.64
N ILE A 47 1.85 6.88 -7.41
CA ILE A 47 0.86 7.08 -8.48
C ILE A 47 1.29 8.22 -9.40
N SER A 48 1.75 9.34 -8.84
CA SER A 48 2.22 10.48 -9.63
C SER A 48 3.40 10.14 -10.54
N ILE A 49 4.34 9.29 -10.09
CA ILE A 49 5.39 8.78 -10.98
C ILE A 49 4.80 7.87 -12.05
N LEU A 50 3.88 6.98 -11.69
CA LEU A 50 3.26 6.10 -12.67
C LEU A 50 2.47 6.89 -13.72
N ASP A 51 1.77 7.96 -13.34
CA ASP A 51 1.07 8.82 -14.28
C ASP A 51 2.03 9.53 -15.27
N GLU A 52 3.22 9.93 -14.81
CA GLU A 52 4.24 10.58 -15.64
C GLU A 52 4.93 9.60 -16.61
N TYR A 53 5.23 8.37 -16.19
CA TYR A 53 6.06 7.43 -16.96
C TYR A 53 5.32 6.22 -17.53
N PHE A 54 4.18 5.83 -16.96
CA PHE A 54 3.38 4.68 -17.38
C PHE A 54 1.90 4.75 -16.93
N PRO A 55 1.11 5.72 -17.43
CA PRO A 55 -0.26 5.95 -16.97
C PRO A 55 -1.19 4.74 -17.19
N GLU A 56 -0.94 3.95 -18.24
CA GLU A 56 -1.71 2.76 -18.60
C GLU A 56 -1.52 1.58 -17.61
N PHE A 57 -0.62 1.71 -16.63
CA PHE A 57 -0.38 0.69 -15.61
C PHE A 57 -1.64 0.40 -14.77
N GLU A 58 -2.43 1.42 -14.46
CA GLU A 58 -3.65 1.27 -13.63
C GLU A 58 -4.74 0.45 -14.35
N GLU A 59 -4.79 0.49 -15.68
CA GLU A 59 -5.71 -0.31 -16.48
C GLU A 59 -5.43 -1.82 -16.35
N VAL A 60 -4.14 -2.18 -16.21
CA VAL A 60 -3.71 -3.58 -16.03
C VAL A 60 -3.88 -4.01 -14.57
N PHE A 61 -3.54 -3.13 -13.63
CA PHE A 61 -3.56 -3.38 -12.19
C PHE A 61 -4.42 -2.38 -11.42
N LYS A 62 -5.70 -2.73 -11.24
CA LYS A 62 -6.61 -2.01 -10.32
C LYS A 62 -6.06 -1.82 -8.90
N ASN A 63 -5.17 -2.71 -8.44
CA ASN A 63 -4.50 -2.57 -7.16
C ASN A 63 -2.98 -2.52 -7.37
N ILE A 64 -2.46 -1.29 -7.43
CA ILE A 64 -1.03 -1.00 -7.59
C ILE A 64 -0.14 -1.55 -6.46
N LEU A 65 -0.72 -1.78 -5.27
CA LEU A 65 -0.01 -2.36 -4.12
C LEU A 65 -0.26 -3.86 -3.98
N GLY A 66 -0.87 -4.50 -4.99
CA GLY A 66 -1.03 -5.95 -5.02
C GLY A 66 0.29 -6.66 -5.29
N LYS A 67 0.45 -7.91 -4.83
CA LYS A 67 1.70 -8.68 -4.95
C LYS A 67 2.27 -8.72 -6.39
N ALA A 68 1.38 -8.91 -7.37
CA ALA A 68 1.77 -8.94 -8.78
C ALA A 68 2.23 -7.57 -9.30
N ALA A 69 1.51 -6.51 -8.92
CA ALA A 69 1.83 -5.15 -9.32
C ALA A 69 3.15 -4.70 -8.69
N LEU A 70 3.34 -4.96 -7.39
CA LEU A 70 4.60 -4.68 -6.69
C LEU A 70 5.79 -5.40 -7.34
N TRP A 71 5.62 -6.66 -7.75
CA TRP A 71 6.68 -7.38 -8.47
C TRP A 71 7.05 -6.66 -9.77
N VAL A 72 6.06 -6.25 -10.57
CA VAL A 72 6.30 -5.49 -11.81
C VAL A 72 6.97 -4.15 -11.50
N LEU A 73 6.49 -3.39 -10.51
CA LEU A 73 7.06 -2.10 -10.13
C LEU A 73 8.51 -2.22 -9.63
N ARG A 74 8.88 -3.35 -8.99
CA ARG A 74 10.24 -3.62 -8.51
C ARG A 74 11.21 -4.04 -9.63
N HIS A 75 10.73 -4.70 -10.68
CA HIS A 75 11.62 -5.26 -11.71
C HIS A 75 11.55 -4.50 -13.03
N CYS A 76 10.34 -4.13 -13.46
CA CYS A 76 10.06 -3.50 -14.75
C CYS A 76 8.97 -2.42 -14.61
N PRO A 77 9.23 -1.30 -13.91
CA PRO A 77 8.24 -0.25 -13.69
C PRO A 77 7.88 0.57 -14.95
N PHE A 78 8.73 0.54 -15.97
CA PHE A 78 8.59 1.39 -17.16
C PHE A 78 8.31 0.57 -18.43
N PRO A 79 7.59 1.15 -19.40
CA PRO A 79 7.22 0.46 -20.63
C PRO A 79 8.44 -0.08 -21.39
N SER A 80 9.53 0.69 -21.49
CA SER A 80 10.76 0.25 -22.15
C SER A 80 11.40 -0.98 -21.49
N MET A 81 11.25 -1.16 -20.17
CA MET A 81 11.76 -2.35 -19.48
C MET A 81 10.86 -3.56 -19.72
N ILE A 82 9.54 -3.35 -19.70
CA ILE A 82 8.54 -4.41 -19.93
C ILE A 82 8.68 -4.99 -21.34
N LEU A 83 8.93 -4.14 -22.34
CA LEU A 83 9.09 -4.56 -23.74
C LEU A 83 10.36 -5.40 -23.99
N ASN A 84 11.33 -5.39 -23.07
CA ASN A 84 12.51 -6.26 -23.14
C ASN A 84 12.24 -7.69 -22.63
N HIS A 85 11.06 -7.95 -22.05
CA HIS A 85 10.70 -9.26 -21.55
C HIS A 85 9.62 -9.92 -22.41
N THR A 86 9.64 -11.25 -22.46
CA THR A 86 8.58 -12.01 -23.11
C THR A 86 7.35 -12.14 -22.22
N LYS A 87 6.17 -12.34 -22.83
CA LYS A 87 4.91 -12.55 -22.10
C LYS A 87 4.95 -13.76 -21.17
N GLU A 88 5.69 -14.79 -21.56
CA GLU A 88 5.87 -16.03 -20.80
C GLU A 88 6.71 -15.79 -19.55
N GLU A 89 7.83 -15.08 -19.66
CA GLU A 89 8.66 -14.68 -18.51
C GLU A 89 7.88 -13.80 -17.53
N LEU A 90 7.17 -12.78 -18.01
CA LEU A 90 6.36 -11.92 -17.17
C LEU A 90 5.25 -12.71 -16.47
N ALA A 91 4.54 -13.58 -17.19
CA ALA A 91 3.49 -14.40 -16.61
C ALA A 91 4.02 -15.35 -15.53
N GLU A 92 5.15 -16.02 -15.80
CA GLU A 92 5.76 -16.94 -14.83
C GLU A 92 6.23 -16.20 -13.58
N ASN A 93 6.95 -15.10 -13.75
CA ASN A 93 7.48 -14.37 -12.60
C ASN A 93 6.38 -13.72 -11.76
N MET A 94 5.36 -13.16 -12.40
CA MET A 94 4.19 -12.64 -11.68
C MET A 94 3.41 -13.75 -10.98
N LYS A 95 3.37 -14.98 -11.52
CA LYS A 95 2.75 -16.15 -10.90
C LYS A 95 3.57 -16.70 -9.72
N LYS A 96 4.90 -16.54 -9.76
CA LYS A 96 5.79 -16.83 -8.61
C LYS A 96 5.56 -15.80 -7.49
N ALA A 97 5.43 -14.52 -7.83
CA ALA A 97 5.25 -13.44 -6.86
C ALA A 97 3.82 -13.33 -6.29
N ALA A 98 2.81 -13.59 -7.12
CA ALA A 98 1.41 -13.59 -6.72
C ALA A 98 0.80 -14.98 -6.97
N ASN A 99 0.14 -15.53 -5.95
CA ASN A 99 -0.61 -16.78 -6.05
C ASN A 99 -1.35 -16.90 -7.39
N LYS A 100 -1.31 -18.10 -8.00
CA LYS A 100 -1.83 -18.63 -9.30
C LYS A 100 -2.88 -17.87 -10.15
N ARG A 101 -3.49 -16.78 -9.68
CA ARG A 101 -4.45 -15.91 -10.36
C ARG A 101 -3.86 -15.01 -11.44
N VAL A 102 -2.54 -14.79 -11.48
CA VAL A 102 -1.93 -14.07 -12.60
C VAL A 102 -1.63 -15.06 -13.72
N GLY A 103 -2.38 -14.96 -14.80
CA GLY A 103 -2.18 -15.76 -16.01
C GLY A 103 -1.56 -14.96 -17.16
N ILE A 104 -1.26 -15.67 -18.24
CA ILE A 104 -0.73 -15.15 -19.51
C ILE A 104 -1.52 -13.94 -20.01
N LYS A 105 -2.86 -13.96 -19.89
CA LYS A 105 -3.73 -12.83 -20.28
C LYS A 105 -3.36 -11.50 -19.63
N ARG A 106 -2.86 -11.51 -18.38
CA ARG A 106 -2.45 -10.28 -17.69
C ARG A 106 -1.10 -9.79 -18.20
N ALA A 107 -0.17 -10.71 -18.47
CA ALA A 107 1.12 -10.38 -19.06
C ALA A 107 0.96 -9.83 -20.48
N GLU A 108 0.05 -10.39 -21.28
CA GLU A 108 -0.30 -9.85 -22.60
C GLU A 108 -0.84 -8.43 -22.49
N LYS A 109 -1.82 -8.18 -21.62
CA LYS A 109 -2.31 -6.82 -21.37
C LYS A 109 -1.23 -5.85 -20.91
N LEU A 110 -0.28 -6.31 -20.10
CA LEU A 110 0.83 -5.50 -19.63
C LEU A 110 1.76 -5.07 -20.77
N ILE A 111 2.08 -6.00 -21.68
CA ILE A 111 2.89 -5.71 -22.87
C ILE A 111 2.11 -4.78 -23.82
N GLU A 112 0.83 -5.05 -24.07
CA GLU A 112 0.00 -4.19 -24.91
C GLU A 112 -0.09 -2.76 -24.36
N ALA A 113 -0.26 -2.61 -23.04
CA ALA A 113 -0.23 -1.31 -22.38
C ALA A 113 1.14 -0.64 -22.53
N ALA A 114 2.24 -1.39 -22.36
CA ALA A 114 3.59 -0.87 -22.53
C ALA A 114 3.87 -0.41 -23.98
N GLN A 115 3.34 -1.12 -24.98
CA GLN A 115 3.45 -0.75 -26.40
C GLN A 115 2.68 0.53 -26.73
N LYS A 116 1.49 0.69 -26.14
CA LYS A 116 0.64 1.87 -26.33
C LYS A 116 1.04 3.05 -25.45
N SER A 117 2.03 2.87 -24.57
CA SER A 117 2.31 3.83 -23.52
C SER A 117 2.76 5.19 -24.05
N VAL A 118 2.09 6.25 -23.59
CA VAL A 118 2.43 7.65 -23.88
C VAL A 118 3.36 8.27 -22.83
N GLY A 119 3.85 7.49 -21.87
CA GLY A 119 4.69 7.95 -20.78
C GLY A 119 6.04 8.54 -21.19
N VAL A 120 6.63 9.32 -20.29
CA VAL A 120 7.93 9.97 -20.49
C VAL A 120 9.05 8.93 -20.68
N LYS A 121 9.91 9.14 -21.70
CA LYS A 121 11.01 8.22 -22.04
C LYS A 121 12.39 8.69 -21.58
N TYR A 122 12.52 9.91 -21.06
CA TYR A 122 13.76 10.49 -20.55
C TYR A 122 13.79 10.51 -19.02
N GLY A 123 14.96 10.65 -18.40
CA GLY A 123 15.06 10.70 -16.93
C GLY A 123 14.76 9.36 -16.21
N LEU A 124 14.65 8.26 -16.94
CA LEU A 124 14.25 6.94 -16.42
C LEU A 124 15.08 6.47 -15.23
N LYS A 125 16.40 6.74 -15.21
CA LYS A 125 17.26 6.36 -14.10
C LYS A 125 16.89 7.07 -12.79
N GLY A 126 16.60 8.37 -12.86
CA GLY A 126 16.14 9.14 -11.70
C GLY A 126 14.75 8.72 -11.25
N ALA A 127 13.84 8.52 -12.22
CA ALA A 127 12.50 8.01 -11.96
C ALA A 127 12.52 6.63 -11.30
N TYR A 128 13.39 5.73 -11.77
CA TYR A 128 13.59 4.39 -11.20
C TYR A 128 13.96 4.47 -9.72
N ILE A 129 14.97 5.26 -9.37
CA ILE A 129 15.42 5.43 -7.99
C ILE A 129 14.31 6.03 -7.12
N ARG A 130 13.62 7.06 -7.61
CA ARG A 130 12.50 7.69 -6.88
C ARG A 130 11.35 6.70 -6.64
N LEU A 131 10.97 5.93 -7.67
CA LEU A 131 9.92 4.92 -7.58
C LEU A 131 10.27 3.85 -6.55
N HIS A 132 11.49 3.30 -6.61
CA HIS A 132 11.96 2.33 -5.64
C HIS A 132 11.95 2.89 -4.21
N SER A 133 12.45 4.13 -4.02
CA SER A 133 12.43 4.79 -2.72
C SER A 133 11.02 4.85 -2.12
N TYR A 134 10.00 5.14 -2.93
CA TYR A 134 8.61 5.14 -2.46
C TYR A 134 8.05 3.75 -2.18
N LEU A 135 8.43 2.74 -2.97
CA LEU A 135 8.06 1.35 -2.67
C LEU A 135 8.63 0.91 -1.32
N ASP A 136 9.90 1.21 -1.05
CA ASP A 136 10.55 0.91 0.22
C ASP A 136 9.89 1.66 1.39
N GLU A 137 9.57 2.95 1.21
CA GLU A 137 8.82 3.73 2.20
C GLU A 137 7.44 3.11 2.49
N ILE A 138 6.71 2.68 1.45
CA ILE A 138 5.40 2.02 1.59
C ILE A 138 5.52 0.70 2.36
N GLU A 139 6.49 -0.14 2.04
CA GLU A 139 6.70 -1.42 2.73
C GLU A 139 7.08 -1.21 4.20
N PHE A 140 7.97 -0.26 4.48
CA PHE A 140 8.36 0.10 5.84
C PHE A 140 7.16 0.62 6.67
N LEU A 141 6.36 1.53 6.10
CA LEU A 141 5.18 2.09 6.78
C LEU A 141 4.11 1.01 7.04
N LYS A 142 3.92 0.06 6.11
CA LYS A 142 3.02 -1.09 6.32
C LYS A 142 3.50 -1.97 7.48
N GLY A 143 4.80 -2.25 7.58
CA GLY A 143 5.36 -3.03 8.69
C GLY A 143 5.17 -2.34 10.06
N GLN A 144 5.37 -1.02 10.11
CA GLN A 144 5.09 -0.25 11.33
C GLN A 144 3.61 -0.25 11.69
N LEU A 145 2.71 -0.09 10.71
CA LEU A 145 1.27 -0.17 10.95
C LEU A 145 0.86 -1.53 11.51
N GLU A 146 1.37 -2.63 10.95
CA GLU A 146 1.09 -3.97 11.45
C GLU A 146 1.55 -4.13 12.90
N THR A 147 2.71 -3.57 13.25
CA THR A 147 3.24 -3.59 14.62
C THR A 147 2.31 -2.82 15.57
N ILE A 148 1.88 -1.61 15.20
CA ILE A 148 0.94 -0.82 16.01
C ILE A 148 -0.40 -1.55 16.17
N GLU A 149 -0.94 -2.13 15.10
CA GLU A 149 -2.22 -2.85 15.12
C GLU A 149 -2.14 -4.11 16.01
N LYS A 150 -1.02 -4.83 15.99
CA LYS A 150 -0.75 -5.94 16.92
C LYS A 150 -0.71 -5.45 18.37
N THR A 151 -0.01 -4.36 18.66
CA THR A 151 0.09 -3.80 20.03
C THR A 151 -1.26 -3.31 20.54
N MET A 152 -2.06 -2.63 19.70
CA MET A 152 -3.42 -2.20 20.04
C MET A 152 -4.33 -3.38 20.36
N THR A 153 -4.26 -4.45 19.55
CA THR A 153 -5.04 -5.68 19.78
C THR A 153 -4.66 -6.37 21.08
N ASN A 154 -3.36 -6.40 21.41
CA ASN A 154 -2.88 -6.97 22.67
C ASN A 154 -3.27 -6.14 23.90
N CYS A 155 -3.28 -4.79 23.80
CA CYS A 155 -3.74 -3.92 24.89
C CYS A 155 -5.24 -4.01 25.12
N SER A 156 -6.05 -4.26 24.08
CA SER A 156 -7.51 -4.40 24.20
C SER A 156 -7.96 -5.76 24.76
N ARG A 157 -7.06 -6.76 24.82
CA ARG A 157 -7.35 -8.12 25.32
C ARG A 157 -6.89 -8.34 26.77
N ARG A 158 -6.16 -7.40 27.35
CA ARG A 158 -5.75 -7.40 28.76
C ARG A 158 -6.71 -6.53 29.57
#